data_AF-A0A853G836-F1
#
_entry.id   AF-A0A853G836-F1
#
_cell.length_a   1.000
_cell.length_b   1.000
_cell.length_c   1.000
_cell.angle_alpha   90.00
_cell.angle_beta   90.00
_cell.angle_gamma   90.00
#
_symmetry.space_group_name_H-M   'P 1'
#
loop_
_entity.id
_entity.type
_entity.pdbx_description
1 polymer ?
#
loop_
_entity_poly.entity_id
_entity_poly.type
_entity_poly.pdbx_seq_one_letter_code
_entity_poly.pdbx_strand_id
1 'polypeptide(L)' 'MQNIVSRIKRDVVNEFVRKTQLEFASQISIHLDNKIYLKREDLTPVHSFKLRGAYHKIR' A
#
# COMPACT_ATOMS: atom_id res chain seq x y z
N MET A 1 18.55 11.38 -1.66
CA MET A 1 17.66 10.35 -1.09
C MET A 1 16.98 10.76 0.23
N GLN A 2 17.67 11.43 1.16
CA GLN A 2 17.11 11.88 2.45
C GLN A 2 15.82 12.74 2.32
N ASN A 3 15.65 13.45 1.19
CA ASN A 3 14.52 14.35 0.95
C ASN A 3 13.20 13.64 0.58
N ILE A 4 13.20 12.38 0.14
CA ILE A 4 11.95 11.66 -0.17
C ILE A 4 11.33 11.09 1.10
N VAL A 5 12.15 10.53 1.99
CA VAL A 5 11.69 9.94 3.25
C VAL A 5 11.02 11.00 4.13
N SER A 6 11.58 12.21 4.21
CA SER A 6 10.99 13.34 4.94
C SER A 6 9.66 13.82 4.34
N ARG A 7 9.43 13.59 3.04
CA ARG A 7 8.18 13.97 2.36
C ARG A 7 7.06 12.95 2.56
N ILE A 8 7.35 11.73 3.00
CA ILE A 8 6.33 10.71 3.26
C ILE A 8 5.64 11.01 4.59
N LYS A 9 4.59 11.83 4.53
CA LYS A 9 3.70 12.11 5.67
C LYS A 9 2.63 11.03 5.74
N ARG A 10 2.84 10.03 6.61
CA ARG A 10 1.91 8.89 6.75
C ARG A 10 0.55 9.31 7.33
N ASP A 11 0.52 10.34 8.16
CA ASP A 11 -0.67 10.71 8.93
C ASP A 11 -1.82 11.20 8.03
N VAL A 12 -1.51 12.03 7.02
CA VAL A 12 -2.49 12.55 6.05
C VAL A 12 -3.14 11.42 5.25
N VAL A 13 -2.34 10.43 4.83
CA VAL A 13 -2.85 9.31 4.03
C VAL A 13 -3.65 8.35 4.90
N ASN A 14 -3.22 8.12 6.14
CA ASN A 14 -3.89 7.18 7.05
C ASN A 14 -5.27 7.68 7.52
N GLU A 15 -5.47 9.01 7.59
CA GLU A 15 -6.78 9.61 7.92
C GLU A 15 -7.87 9.19 6.91
N PHE A 16 -7.53 9.11 5.62
CA PHE A 16 -8.49 8.83 4.54
C PHE A 16 -8.39 7.41 3.96
N VAL A 17 -7.22 6.79 4.01
CA VAL A 17 -6.96 5.48 3.42
C VAL A 17 -6.32 4.59 4.47
N ARG A 18 -7.11 3.68 5.03
CA ARG A 18 -6.64 2.69 6.01
C ARG A 18 -5.52 1.83 5.41
N LYS A 19 -4.70 1.26 6.29
CA LYS A 19 -3.72 0.26 5.87
C LYS A 19 -4.47 -0.96 5.35
N THR A 20 -4.21 -1.30 4.09
CA THR A 20 -4.73 -2.50 3.45
C THR A 20 -4.01 -3.74 3.96
N GLN A 21 -4.63 -4.90 3.81
CA GLN A 21 -4.07 -6.18 4.25
C GLN A 21 -2.75 -6.51 3.51
N LEU A 22 -1.82 -7.14 4.24
CA LEU A 22 -0.70 -7.86 3.64
C LEU A 22 -1.01 -9.35 3.78
N GLU A 23 -1.30 -10.00 2.67
CA GLU A 23 -1.83 -11.36 2.64
C GLU A 23 -0.75 -12.34 2.18
N PHE A 24 -0.63 -13.49 2.84
CA PHE A 24 0.29 -14.54 2.41
C PHE A 24 -0.35 -15.37 1.29
N ALA A 25 0.28 -15.40 0.12
CA ALA A 25 -0.23 -16.14 -1.03
C ALA A 25 0.33 -17.57 -1.01
N SER A 26 -0.31 -18.46 -0.25
CA SER A 26 0.19 -19.82 0.01
C SER A 26 0.43 -20.63 -1.27
N GLN A 27 -0.51 -20.64 -2.20
CA GLN A 27 -0.41 -21.41 -3.45
C GLN A 27 0.75 -20.92 -4.34
N ILE A 28 0.85 -19.60 -4.54
CA ILE A 28 1.93 -18.99 -5.34
C ILE A 28 3.28 -19.22 -4.64
N SER A 29 3.31 -19.10 -3.31
CA SER A 29 4.52 -19.30 -2.51
C SER A 29 5.07 -20.72 -2.64
N ILE A 30 4.19 -21.73 -2.59
CA ILE A 30 4.57 -23.14 -2.79
C ILE A 30 5.07 -23.35 -4.21
N HIS A 31 4.35 -22.82 -5.21
CA HIS A 31 4.70 -23.02 -6.61
C HIS A 31 6.07 -22.42 -6.99
N LEU A 32 6.40 -21.27 -6.42
CA LEU A 32 7.64 -20.54 -6.71
C LEU A 32 8.76 -20.79 -5.69
N ASP A 33 8.56 -21.68 -4.71
CA ASP A 33 9.49 -21.94 -3.60
C ASP A 33 9.98 -20.64 -2.92
N ASN A 34 9.07 -19.72 -2.65
CA ASN A 34 9.37 -18.40 -2.11
C ASN A 34 8.25 -17.91 -1.19
N LYS A 35 8.56 -17.06 -0.20
CA LYS A 35 7.51 -16.44 0.63
C LYS A 35 6.91 -15.22 -0.08
N ILE A 36 5.74 -15.40 -0.69
CA ILE A 36 5.08 -14.36 -1.48
C ILE A 36 3.94 -13.74 -0.67
N TYR A 37 3.96 -12.42 -0.59
CA TYR A 37 2.95 -11.62 0.08
C TYR A 37 2.31 -10.64 -0.90
N LEU A 38 1.00 -10.47 -0.81
CA LEU A 38 0.22 -9.54 -1.60
C LEU A 38 -0.19 -8.35 -0.75
N LYS A 39 0.22 -7.15 -1.16
CA LYS A 39 -0.26 -5.91 -0.55
C LYS A 39 -1.57 -5.50 -1.23
N ARG A 40 -2.69 -5.68 -0.54
CA ARG A 40 -4.05 -5.60 -1.09
C ARG A 40 -4.58 -4.18 -1.30
N GLU A 41 -3.87 -3.36 -2.09
CA GLU A 41 -4.29 -1.98 -2.44
C GLU A 41 -5.57 -1.91 -3.29
N ASP A 42 -6.00 -3.04 -3.85
CA ASP A 42 -7.29 -3.25 -4.52
C ASP A 42 -8.48 -3.14 -3.56
N LEU A 43 -8.27 -3.34 -2.26
CA LEU A 43 -9.33 -3.24 -1.23
C LEU A 43 -9.67 -1.78 -0.86
N THR A 44 -9.04 -0.81 -1.51
CA THR A 44 -9.38 0.61 -1.34
C THR A 44 -10.68 0.95 -2.08
N PRO A 45 -11.38 2.05 -1.73
CA PRO A 45 -12.65 2.42 -2.37
C PRO A 45 -12.58 2.68 -3.89
N VAL A 46 -11.40 2.95 -4.43
CA VAL A 46 -11.18 3.15 -5.89
C VAL A 46 -10.41 1.99 -6.52
N HIS A 47 -10.33 0.86 -5.83
CA HIS A 47 -9.68 -0.37 -6.27
C HIS A 47 -8.23 -0.20 -6.73
N SER A 48 -7.53 0.80 -6.20
CA SER A 48 -6.12 1.06 -6.51
C SER A 48 -5.46 1.98 -5.49
N PHE A 49 -4.12 1.98 -5.46
CA PHE A 49 -3.33 2.81 -4.53
C PHE A 49 -3.43 4.32 -4.78
N LYS A 50 -4.10 4.78 -5.84
CA LYS A 50 -4.02 6.16 -6.36
C LYS A 50 -4.50 7.24 -5.37
N LEU A 51 -5.44 6.91 -4.49
CA LEU A 51 -5.92 7.85 -3.46
C LEU A 51 -4.77 8.34 -2.56
N ARG A 52 -3.77 7.50 -2.27
CA ARG A 52 -2.67 7.87 -1.39
C ARG A 52 -1.89 9.07 -1.92
N GLY A 53 -1.55 9.04 -3.22
CA GLY A 53 -0.84 10.14 -3.87
C GLY A 53 -1.73 11.36 -4.08
N ALA A 54 -3.01 11.16 -4.42
CA ALA A 54 -3.96 12.25 -4.56
C ALA A 54 -4.13 13.04 -3.26
N TYR A 55 -4.37 12.35 -2.13
CA TYR A 55 -4.48 13.00 -0.82
C TYR A 55 -3.18 13.66 -0.38
N HIS A 56 -2.02 13.03 -0.63
CA HIS A 56 -0.72 13.61 -0.29
C HIS A 56 -0.39 14.89 -1.09
N LYS A 57 -0.90 15.03 -2.31
CA LYS A 57 -0.67 16.21 -3.17
C LYS A 57 -1.68 17.34 -2.95
N ILE A 58 -2.95 17.00 -2.71
CA ILE A 58 -4.04 17.98 -2.56
C ILE A 58 -3.98 18.67 -1.19
N ARG A 59 -3.49 17.97 -0.18
CA ARG A 59 -3.18 18.53 1.15
C ARG A 59 -1.75 19.06 1.20
#